data_AF-A0A2N3CT21-F1
#
_entry.id   AF-A0A2N3CT21-F1
#
_cell.length_a   1.000
_cell.length_b   1.000
_cell.length_c   1.000
_cell.angle_alpha   90.00
_cell.angle_beta   90.00
_cell.angle_gamma   90.00
#
_symmetry.space_group_name_H-M   'P 1'
#
loop_
_entity.id
_entity.type
_entity.pdbx_description
1 polymer ?
#
loop_
_entity_poly.entity_id
_entity_poly.type
_entity_poly.pdbx_seq_one_letter_code
_entity_poly.pdbx_strand_id
1 'polypeptide(L)'
;MMSLFRLPAHLAALLMLALTPSAAFAQTAQGDDPITNALRWMQNILLGPVATSLAVMAVAGVGFMMLTGRMNWRYGGTVIVGVFIIFGAPRLVASISGL
;
A
#
# COMPACT_ATOMS: atom_id res chain seq x y z
N MET A 1 18.05 -46.33 -17.59
CA MET A 1 19.18 -45.55 -17.02
C MET A 1 18.84 -44.05 -17.02
N MET A 2 17.88 -43.60 -16.20
CA MET A 2 17.43 -42.17 -16.21
C MET A 2 17.22 -41.57 -14.81
N SER A 3 17.52 -42.30 -13.73
CA SER A 3 17.29 -41.86 -12.34
C SER A 3 18.52 -41.22 -11.68
N LEU A 4 19.74 -41.46 -12.18
CA LEU A 4 20.97 -40.94 -11.56
C LEU A 4 21.14 -39.42 -11.71
N PHE A 5 20.60 -38.80 -12.78
CA PHE A 5 20.77 -37.37 -13.04
C PHE A 5 19.78 -36.46 -12.30
N ARG A 6 18.72 -37.01 -11.68
CA ARG A 6 17.72 -36.21 -10.93
C ARG A 6 18.13 -35.95 -9.48
N LEU A 7 18.98 -36.80 -8.90
CA LEU A 7 19.52 -36.66 -7.54
C LEU A 7 20.28 -35.33 -7.29
N PRO A 8 21.19 -34.86 -8.16
CA PRO A 8 21.89 -33.60 -7.92
C PRO A 8 20.95 -32.39 -8.03
N ALA A 9 19.92 -32.46 -8.88
CA ALA A 9 18.93 -31.39 -9.03
C ALA A 9 18.05 -31.25 -7.76
N HIS A 10 17.67 -32.37 -7.14
CA HIS A 10 16.93 -32.35 -5.88
C HIS A 10 17.79 -31.84 -4.70
N LEU A 11 19.08 -32.19 -4.66
CA LEU A 11 20.00 -31.66 -3.65
C LEU A 11 20.24 -30.16 -3.83
N ALA A 12 20.39 -29.68 -5.05
CA ALA A 12 20.51 -28.25 -5.35
C ALA A 12 19.24 -27.48 -4.96
N ALA A 13 18.05 -28.04 -5.22
CA ALA A 13 16.78 -27.43 -4.82
C ALA A 13 16.61 -27.37 -3.30
N LEU A 14 17.01 -28.43 -2.56
CA LEU A 14 17.03 -28.43 -1.10
C LEU A 14 18.01 -27.41 -0.52
N LEU A 15 19.19 -27.28 -1.13
CA LEU A 15 20.19 -26.29 -0.73
C LEU A 15 19.67 -24.86 -0.96
N MET A 16 19.03 -24.61 -2.12
CA MET A 16 18.42 -23.31 -2.42
C MET A 16 17.27 -22.97 -1.47
N LEU A 17 16.47 -23.97 -1.05
CA LEU A 17 15.43 -23.79 -0.03
C LEU A 17 16.03 -23.47 1.35
N ALA A 18 17.14 -24.10 1.71
CA ALA A 18 17.86 -23.83 2.97
C ALA A 18 18.55 -22.45 2.99
N LEU A 19 18.85 -21.87 1.83
CA LEU A 19 19.39 -20.52 1.69
C LEU A 19 18.31 -19.43 1.51
N THR A 20 17.02 -19.79 1.46
CA THR A 20 15.96 -18.76 1.46
C THR A 20 15.98 -17.99 2.79
N PRO A 21 15.80 -16.67 2.74
CA PRO A 21 16.14 -15.80 3.86
C PRO A 21 15.22 -16.11 5.05
N SER A 22 15.83 -16.19 6.23
CA SER A 22 15.20 -16.17 7.56
C SER A 22 14.28 -14.97 7.83
N ALA A 23 14.03 -14.12 6.82
CA ALA A 23 13.02 -13.07 6.84
C ALA A 23 11.65 -13.61 7.26
N ALA A 24 11.28 -14.83 6.87
CA ALA A 24 10.00 -15.45 7.29
C ALA A 24 9.85 -15.60 8.82
N PHE A 25 10.94 -15.67 9.58
CA PHE A 25 10.93 -15.71 11.05
C PHE A 25 10.98 -14.30 11.70
N ALA A 26 11.22 -13.24 10.93
CA ALA A 26 11.11 -11.86 11.42
C ALA A 26 9.65 -11.35 11.41
N GLN A 27 8.79 -11.95 10.59
CA GLN A 27 7.36 -11.59 10.50
C GLN A 27 6.52 -12.11 11.67
N THR A 28 7.03 -13.03 12.49
CA THR A 28 6.31 -13.62 13.63
C THR A 28 6.68 -13.00 14.98
N ALA A 29 7.73 -12.19 15.05
CA ALA A 29 8.20 -11.55 16.28
C ALA A 29 7.80 -10.06 16.40
N GLN A 30 6.95 -9.56 15.51
CA GLN A 30 6.34 -8.25 15.67
C GLN A 30 5.06 -8.45 16.48
N GLY A 31 5.17 -8.19 17.78
CA GLY A 31 4.13 -8.42 18.80
C GLY A 31 2.73 -8.20 18.26
N ASP A 32 1.91 -9.23 18.42
CA ASP A 32 0.53 -9.35 17.95
C ASP A 32 -0.39 -8.48 18.83
N ASP A 33 -0.06 -7.19 18.98
CA ASP A 33 -0.84 -6.24 19.74
C ASP A 33 -2.17 -6.01 19.01
N PRO A 34 -3.31 -6.46 19.55
CA PRO A 34 -4.60 -6.40 18.85
C PRO A 34 -4.98 -4.96 18.48
N ILE A 35 -4.53 -4.00 19.30
CA ILE A 35 -4.73 -2.56 19.08
C ILE A 35 -3.95 -2.09 17.85
N THR A 36 -2.66 -2.41 17.76
CA THR A 36 -1.81 -2.02 16.62
C THR A 36 -2.33 -2.65 15.31
N ASN A 37 -2.82 -3.89 15.38
CA ASN A 37 -3.43 -4.57 14.24
C ASN A 37 -4.76 -3.92 13.81
N ALA A 38 -5.62 -3.54 14.77
CA ALA A 38 -6.84 -2.80 14.47
C ALA A 38 -6.53 -1.42 13.84
N LEU A 39 -5.54 -0.70 14.38
CA LEU A 39 -5.10 0.58 13.82
C LEU A 39 -4.52 0.42 12.41
N ARG A 40 -3.76 -0.64 12.13
CA ARG A 40 -3.28 -0.96 10.79
C ARG A 40 -4.41 -1.33 9.83
N TRP A 41 -5.43 -2.06 10.29
CA TRP A 41 -6.62 -2.35 9.49
C TRP A 41 -7.36 -1.06 9.10
N MET A 42 -7.58 -0.17 10.07
CA MET A 42 -8.18 1.15 9.81
C MET A 42 -7.33 1.97 8.85
N GLN A 43 -6.01 1.98 9.04
CA GLN A 43 -5.07 2.64 8.13
C GLN A 43 -5.17 2.08 6.71
N ASN A 44 -5.32 0.77 6.54
CA ASN A 44 -5.47 0.17 5.22
C ASN A 44 -6.80 0.54 4.54
N ILE A 45 -7.88 0.72 5.29
CA ILE A 45 -9.13 1.28 4.74
C ILE A 45 -8.92 2.76 4.34
N LEU A 46 -8.21 3.54 5.15
CA LEU A 46 -8.04 4.99 4.98
C LEU A 46 -6.95 5.42 3.98
N LEU A 47 -5.94 4.57 3.73
CA LEU A 47 -4.82 4.86 2.83
C LEU A 47 -4.73 3.87 1.65
N GLY A 48 -5.43 2.75 1.73
CA GLY A 48 -5.41 1.70 0.72
C GLY A 48 -6.36 1.95 -0.46
N PRO A 49 -6.81 0.88 -1.15
CA PRO A 49 -7.58 0.98 -2.39
C PRO A 49 -8.88 1.79 -2.25
N VAL A 50 -9.53 1.71 -1.08
CA VAL A 50 -10.77 2.45 -0.79
C VAL A 50 -10.54 3.96 -0.83
N ALA A 51 -9.43 4.45 -0.29
CA ALA A 51 -9.09 5.88 -0.33
C ALA A 51 -8.85 6.35 -1.77
N THR A 52 -8.10 5.56 -2.54
CA THR A 52 -7.82 5.87 -3.95
C THR A 52 -9.08 5.92 -4.80
N SER A 53 -10.03 4.99 -4.58
CA SER A 53 -11.28 4.99 -5.34
C SER A 53 -12.15 6.20 -4.99
N LEU A 54 -12.27 6.57 -3.71
CA LEU A 54 -13.00 7.76 -3.28
C LEU A 54 -12.41 9.05 -3.86
N ALA A 55 -11.08 9.17 -3.90
CA ALA A 55 -10.42 10.32 -4.49
C ALA A 55 -10.70 10.44 -6.00
N VAL A 56 -10.66 9.33 -6.73
CA VAL A 56 -11.00 9.30 -8.16
C VAL A 56 -12.46 9.70 -8.38
N MET A 57 -13.38 9.21 -7.55
CA MET A 57 -14.80 9.59 -7.64
C MET A 57 -15.02 11.08 -7.38
N ALA A 58 -14.32 11.66 -6.39
CA ALA A 58 -14.38 13.09 -6.11
C ALA A 58 -13.86 13.93 -7.28
N VAL A 59 -12.71 13.57 -7.85
CA VAL A 59 -12.14 14.26 -9.02
C VAL A 59 -13.04 14.14 -10.25
N ALA A 60 -13.63 12.96 -10.48
CA ALA A 60 -14.60 12.77 -11.56
C ALA A 60 -15.85 13.66 -11.38
N GLY A 61 -16.36 13.78 -10.15
CA GLY A 61 -17.48 14.67 -9.82
C GLY A 61 -17.17 16.15 -10.11
N VAL A 62 -15.94 16.60 -9.81
CA VAL A 62 -15.47 17.94 -10.18
C VAL A 62 -15.45 18.13 -11.70
N GLY A 63 -14.94 17.14 -12.44
CA GLY A 63 -14.96 17.16 -13.90
C GLY A 63 -16.38 17.28 -14.46
N PHE A 64 -17.34 16.57 -13.88
CA PHE A 64 -18.74 16.66 -14.26
C PHE A 64 -19.34 18.05 -13.98
N MET A 65 -19.06 18.65 -12.82
CA MET A 65 -19.48 20.02 -12.52
C MET A 65 -18.83 21.05 -13.46
N MET A 66 -17.61 20.84 -13.97
CA MET A 66 -17.00 21.76 -14.92
C MET A 66 -17.78 21.84 -16.24
N LEU A 67 -18.44 20.74 -16.65
CA LEU A 67 -19.29 20.72 -17.84
C LEU A 67 -20.57 21.57 -17.70
N THR A 68 -21.01 21.87 -16.47
CA THR A 68 -22.18 22.75 -16.24
C THR A 68 -21.91 24.23 -16.51
N GLY A 69 -20.68 24.59 -16.92
CA GLY A 69 -20.34 25.91 -17.46
C GLY A 69 -20.28 27.07 -16.46
N ARG A 70 -20.72 26.87 -15.20
CA ARG A 70 -20.70 27.90 -14.14
C ARG A 70 -19.84 27.52 -12.93
N MET A 71 -18.91 26.58 -13.11
CA MET A 71 -18.04 26.12 -12.03
C MET A 71 -17.07 27.23 -11.59
N ASN A 72 -17.05 27.54 -10.29
CA ASN A 72 -16.01 28.38 -9.73
C ASN A 72 -14.70 27.57 -9.72
N TRP A 73 -13.66 28.04 -10.41
CA TRP A 73 -12.33 27.43 -10.43
C TRP A 73 -11.79 27.11 -9.02
N ARG A 74 -12.20 27.90 -8.02
CA ARG A 74 -11.92 27.68 -6.60
C ARG A 74 -12.36 26.31 -6.09
N TYR A 75 -13.52 25.80 -6.52
CA TYR A 75 -14.00 24.47 -6.11
C TYR A 75 -13.10 23.36 -6.64
N GLY A 76 -12.69 23.44 -7.90
CA GLY A 76 -11.74 22.48 -8.48
C GLY A 76 -10.39 22.50 -7.73
N GLY A 77 -9.88 23.69 -7.44
CA GLY A 77 -8.65 23.86 -6.66
C GLY A 77 -8.72 23.23 -5.27
N THR A 78 -9.80 23.49 -4.52
CA THR A 78 -9.97 22.93 -3.16
C THR A 78 -10.00 21.41 -3.16
N VAL A 79 -10.65 20.77 -4.14
CA VAL A 79 -10.69 19.30 -4.21
C VAL A 79 -9.31 18.71 -4.50
N ILE A 80 -8.56 19.30 -5.43
CA ILE A 80 -7.19 18.85 -5.74
C ILE A 80 -6.28 18.97 -4.52
N VAL A 81 -6.35 20.09 -3.78
CA VAL A 81 -5.61 20.29 -2.54
C VAL A 81 -6.00 19.25 -1.49
N GLY A 82 -7.30 18.95 -1.34
CA GLY A 82 -7.78 17.92 -0.42
C GLY A 82 -7.21 16.53 -0.74
N VAL A 83 -7.26 16.13 -2.03
CA VAL A 83 -6.67 14.86 -2.49
C VAL A 83 -5.18 14.81 -2.20
N PHE A 84 -4.44 15.88 -2.48
CA PHE A 84 -3.01 15.96 -2.20
C PHE A 84 -2.69 15.75 -0.72
N ILE A 85 -3.46 16.37 0.19
CA ILE A 85 -3.23 16.23 1.64
C ILE A 85 -3.50 14.79 2.11
N ILE A 86 -4.58 14.16 1.64
CA ILE A 86 -4.94 12.77 2.02
C ILE A 86 -3.82 11.78 1.64
N PHE A 87 -3.29 11.86 0.42
CA PHE A 87 -2.22 10.95 -0.04
C PHE A 87 -0.81 11.39 0.36
N GLY A 88 -0.61 12.69 0.64
CA GLY A 88 0.68 13.24 1.06
C GLY A 88 0.97 13.05 2.55
N ALA A 89 -0.06 12.94 3.39
CA ALA A 89 0.07 12.84 4.84
C ALA A 89 1.06 11.76 5.34
N PRO A 90 1.08 10.53 4.80
CA PRO A 90 1.99 9.50 5.31
C PRO A 90 3.47 9.87 5.18
N ARG A 91 3.85 10.55 4.08
CA ARG A 91 5.23 11.00 3.85
C ARG A 91 5.61 12.15 4.79
N LEU A 92 4.67 13.05 5.08
CA LEU A 92 4.88 14.13 6.05
C LEU A 92 5.12 13.56 7.45
N VAL A 93 4.32 12.58 7.87
CA VAL A 93 4.49 11.93 9.17
C VAL A 93 5.80 11.16 9.26
N ALA A 94 6.20 10.45 8.19
CA ALA A 94 7.49 9.75 8.13
C ALA A 94 8.66 10.71 8.35
N SER A 95 8.67 11.84 7.64
CA SER A 95 9.74 12.84 7.75
C SER A 95 9.91 13.41 9.16
N ILE A 96 8.82 13.56 9.93
CA ILE A 96 8.85 14.06 11.31
C ILE A 96 9.30 12.95 12.28
N SER A 97 9.02 11.69 11.94
CA SER A 97 9.36 10.54 12.77
C SER A 97 10.83 10.12 12.64
N GLY A 98 11.63 10.83 11.84
CA GLY A 98 13.06 10.59 11.65
C GLY A 98 13.38 9.45 10.66
N LEU A 99 12.41 9.06 9.83
CA LEU A 99 12.56 8.09 8.74
C LEU A 99 12.65 8.79 7.37
#